data_AF-A0A934NB55-F1
#
_entry.id   AF-A0A934NB55-F1
#
_cell.length_a   1.000
_cell.length_b   1.000
_cell.length_c   1.000
_cell.angle_alpha   90.00
_cell.angle_beta   90.00
_cell.angle_gamma   90.00
#
_symmetry.space_group_name_H-M   'P 1'
#
loop_
_entity.id
_entity.type
_entity.pdbx_description
1 polymer ?
#
loop_
_entity_poly.entity_id
_entity_poly.type
_entity_poly.pdbx_seq_one_letter_code
_entity_poly.pdbx_strand_id
1 'polypeptide(L)'
;MSGQATVEFGLVIGVVLLLILGAVQVGLYAVERNNALSATEQGVLTAVSAQSSPAGRPAAAEAVFTAISIQLDAGLFGAHAVRSDAVGGVCPALSPTWPVGEVHVCSQYNAATGTVTVSVRGWVPALVPPHFGISGGRDWALGLDLHEVAHVATFSA
;
A
#
# COMPACT_ATOMS: atom_id res chain seq x y z
N MET A 1 36.69 -7.87 -36.49
CA MET A 1 36.50 -8.79 -35.34
C MET A 1 36.40 -8.06 -34.00
N SER A 2 36.74 -6.77 -33.90
CA SER A 2 36.72 -6.00 -32.64
C SER A 2 35.31 -5.59 -32.15
N GLY A 3 34.31 -5.52 -33.04
CA GLY A 3 32.95 -5.06 -32.68
C GLY A 3 32.08 -6.12 -31.99
N GLN A 4 32.33 -7.41 -32.22
CA GLN A 4 31.54 -8.49 -31.61
C GLN A 4 31.79 -8.60 -30.10
N ALA A 5 33.06 -8.45 -29.68
CA ALA A 5 33.43 -8.47 -28.27
C ALA A 5 32.80 -7.30 -27.48
N THR A 6 32.68 -6.11 -28.09
CA THR A 6 32.03 -4.96 -27.45
C THR A 6 30.52 -5.18 -27.26
N VAL A 7 29.85 -5.82 -28.23
CA VAL A 7 28.42 -6.14 -28.14
C VAL A 7 28.15 -7.18 -27.07
N GLU A 8 28.95 -8.25 -27.02
CA GLU A 8 28.82 -9.29 -26.00
C GLU A 8 29.05 -8.73 -24.59
N PHE A 9 30.08 -7.89 -24.41
CA PHE A 9 30.36 -7.27 -23.12
C PHE A 9 29.27 -6.26 -22.71
N GLY A 10 28.76 -5.47 -23.65
CA GLY A 10 27.64 -4.55 -23.42
C GLY A 10 26.36 -5.28 -23.02
N LEU A 11 26.07 -6.41 -23.65
CA LEU A 11 24.93 -7.26 -23.28
C LEU A 11 25.08 -7.81 -21.85
N VAL A 12 26.26 -8.32 -21.48
CA VAL A 12 26.51 -8.83 -20.12
C VAL A 12 26.33 -7.73 -19.08
N ILE A 13 26.91 -6.54 -19.32
CA ILE A 13 26.71 -5.40 -18.41
C ILE A 13 25.23 -5.03 -18.31
N GLY A 14 24.52 -4.97 -19.44
CA GLY A 14 23.09 -4.65 -19.47
C GLY A 14 22.26 -5.64 -18.64
N VAL A 15 22.53 -6.94 -18.79
CA VAL A 15 21.85 -8.00 -18.02
C VAL A 15 22.18 -7.91 -16.53
N VAL A 16 23.45 -7.69 -16.18
CA VAL A 16 23.88 -7.55 -14.77
C VAL A 16 23.20 -6.34 -14.12
N LEU A 17 23.14 -5.20 -14.79
CA LEU A 17 22.45 -4.01 -14.28
C LEU A 17 20.96 -4.26 -14.08
N LEU A 18 20.30 -4.93 -15.04
CA LEU A 18 18.89 -5.29 -14.91
C LEU A 18 18.63 -6.22 -13.72
N LEU A 19 19.52 -7.17 -13.45
CA LEU A 19 19.41 -8.05 -12.28
C LEU A 19 19.61 -7.29 -10.96
N ILE A 20 20.57 -6.35 -10.91
CA ILE A 20 20.80 -5.52 -9.72
C ILE A 20 19.58 -4.62 -9.47
N LEU A 21 19.07 -3.94 -10.49
CA LEU A 21 17.87 -3.11 -10.39
C LEU A 21 16.65 -3.94 -9.98
N GLY A 22 16.51 -5.15 -10.53
CA GLY A 22 15.51 -6.13 -10.13
C GLY A 22 15.57 -6.45 -8.64
N ALA A 23 16.74 -6.82 -8.13
CA ALA A 23 16.93 -7.16 -6.73
C ALA A 23 16.63 -5.97 -5.81
N VAL A 24 17.08 -4.76 -6.17
CA VAL A 24 16.80 -3.53 -5.43
C VAL A 24 15.30 -3.24 -5.40
N GLN A 25 14.60 -3.38 -6.53
CA GLN A 25 13.15 -3.17 -6.59
C GLN A 25 12.38 -4.16 -5.71
N VAL A 26 12.74 -5.45 -5.72
CA VAL A 26 12.08 -6.43 -4.85
C VAL A 26 12.32 -6.10 -3.38
N GLY A 27 13.54 -5.70 -3.02
CA GLY A 27 13.86 -5.27 -1.66
C GLY A 27 13.06 -4.05 -1.23
N LEU A 28 13.00 -3.03 -2.08
CA LEU A 28 12.25 -1.79 -1.80
C LEU A 28 10.75 -2.07 -1.65
N TYR A 29 10.18 -2.82 -2.58
CA TYR A 29 8.76 -3.19 -2.55
C TYR A 29 8.40 -3.99 -1.28
N ALA A 30 9.29 -4.88 -0.83
CA ALA A 30 9.08 -5.60 0.42
C ALA A 30 9.06 -4.67 1.64
N VAL A 31 9.95 -3.67 1.68
CA VAL A 31 9.98 -2.65 2.75
C VAL A 31 8.72 -1.79 2.73
N GLU A 32 8.34 -1.27 1.56
CA GLU A 32 7.12 -0.46 1.39
C GLU A 32 5.88 -1.22 1.83
N ARG A 33 5.76 -2.48 1.42
CA ARG A 33 4.63 -3.34 1.79
C ARG A 33 4.59 -3.62 3.29
N ASN A 34 5.74 -3.85 3.94
CA ASN A 34 5.80 -4.06 5.39
C ASN A 34 5.44 -2.78 6.16
N ASN A 35 5.90 -1.62 5.71
CA ASN A 35 5.54 -0.33 6.29
C ASN A 35 4.04 -0.06 6.15
N ALA A 36 3.47 -0.31 4.97
CA ALA A 36 2.05 -0.14 4.71
C ALA A 36 1.20 -1.14 5.52
N LEU A 37 1.68 -2.37 5.75
CA LEU A 37 1.01 -3.32 6.62
C LEU A 37 0.99 -2.81 8.07
N SER A 38 2.14 -2.42 8.61
CA SER A 38 2.25 -1.87 9.97
C SER A 38 1.39 -0.60 10.15
N ALA A 39 1.35 0.28 9.14
CA ALA A 39 0.48 1.44 9.14
C ALA A 39 -1.01 1.05 9.14
N THR A 40 -1.38 0.00 8.40
CA THR A 40 -2.76 -0.50 8.38
C THR A 40 -3.16 -1.05 9.75
N GLU A 41 -2.30 -1.85 10.39
CA GLU A 41 -2.50 -2.38 11.74
C GLU A 41 -2.68 -1.23 12.76
N GLN A 42 -1.81 -0.22 12.71
CA GLN A 42 -1.92 0.97 13.56
C GLN A 42 -3.21 1.76 13.30
N GLY A 43 -3.65 1.84 12.04
CA GLY A 43 -4.91 2.46 11.65
C GLY A 43 -6.11 1.74 12.24
N VAL A 44 -6.10 0.41 12.21
CA VAL A 44 -7.12 -0.42 12.85
C VAL A 44 -7.15 -0.20 14.36
N LEU A 45 -5.99 -0.21 15.03
CA LEU A 45 -5.88 0.05 16.47
C LEU A 45 -6.42 1.44 16.84
N THR A 46 -6.12 2.45 16.03
CA THR A 46 -6.65 3.82 16.20
C THR A 46 -8.17 3.84 16.03
N ALA A 47 -8.69 3.11 15.04
CA ALA A 47 -10.12 3.06 14.77
C ALA A 47 -10.91 2.38 15.90
N VAL A 48 -10.38 1.29 16.47
CA VAL A 48 -11.04 0.55 17.57
C VAL A 48 -10.84 1.21 18.93
N SER A 49 -9.72 1.87 19.19
CA SER A 49 -9.43 2.50 20.49
C SER A 49 -10.37 3.67 20.82
N ALA A 50 -10.93 4.33 19.79
CA ALA A 50 -11.96 5.35 19.97
C ALA A 50 -13.30 4.77 20.52
N GLN A 51 -13.47 3.45 20.49
CA GLN A 51 -14.67 2.76 20.97
C GLN A 51 -14.58 2.35 22.44
N SER A 52 -13.90 3.14 23.27
CA SER A 52 -13.71 2.93 24.72
C SER A 52 -15.02 2.93 25.54
N SER A 53 -16.18 3.08 24.90
CA SER A 53 -17.51 2.99 25.51
C SER A 53 -18.44 2.11 24.66
N PRO A 54 -19.38 1.35 25.26
CA PRO A 54 -20.36 0.52 24.53
C PRO A 54 -21.27 1.30 23.58
N ALA A 55 -21.39 2.62 23.74
CA ALA A 55 -22.12 3.52 22.85
C ALA A 55 -21.20 4.37 21.96
N GLY A 56 -19.88 4.21 22.11
CA GLY A 56 -18.87 4.93 21.34
C GLY A 56 -18.93 4.52 19.87
N ARG A 57 -18.88 5.50 18.98
CA ARG A 57 -18.64 5.23 17.55
C ARG A 57 -17.15 5.01 17.35
N PRO A 58 -16.74 4.10 16.45
CA PRO A 58 -15.33 3.96 16.09
C PRO A 58 -14.82 5.27 15.48
N ALA A 59 -13.49 5.42 15.45
CA ALA A 59 -12.87 6.68 15.02
C ALA A 59 -13.34 7.07 13.62
N ALA A 60 -13.53 8.38 13.40
CA ALA A 60 -13.82 8.89 12.07
C ALA A 60 -12.67 8.57 11.10
N ALA A 61 -12.99 8.35 9.83
CA ALA A 61 -11.99 8.00 8.82
C ALA A 61 -10.85 9.04 8.70
N GLU A 62 -11.17 10.31 8.93
CA GLU A 62 -10.21 11.41 9.00
C GLU A 62 -9.14 11.18 10.09
N ALA A 63 -9.56 10.71 11.27
CA ALA A 63 -8.66 10.47 12.40
C ALA A 63 -7.75 9.27 12.14
N VAL A 64 -8.29 8.22 11.52
CA VAL A 64 -7.50 7.04 11.09
C VAL A 64 -6.47 7.46 10.06
N PHE A 65 -6.87 8.25 9.04
CA PHE A 65 -5.96 8.74 8.01
C PHE A 65 -4.83 9.59 8.59
N THR A 66 -5.16 10.55 9.46
CA THR A 66 -4.18 11.44 10.10
C THR A 66 -3.16 10.67 10.96
N ALA A 67 -3.59 9.56 11.57
CA ALA A 67 -2.71 8.73 12.40
C ALA A 67 -1.69 7.93 11.59
N ILE A 68 -2.00 7.58 10.33
CA ILE A 68 -1.17 6.68 9.52
C ILE A 68 -0.48 7.35 8.34
N SER A 69 -0.92 8.56 7.94
CA SER A 69 -0.41 9.27 6.76
C SER A 69 1.09 9.53 6.84
N ILE A 70 1.59 9.98 8.00
CA ILE A 70 3.02 10.26 8.22
C ILE A 70 3.87 9.00 8.03
N GLN A 71 3.38 7.85 8.50
CA GLN A 71 4.09 6.58 8.39
C GLN A 71 4.10 6.08 6.94
N LEU A 72 2.99 6.24 6.22
CA LEU A 72 2.89 5.89 4.80
C LEU A 72 3.79 6.79 3.96
N ASP A 73 3.75 8.10 4.14
CA ASP A 73 4.57 9.05 3.39
C ASP A 73 6.08 8.87 3.65
N ALA A 74 6.46 8.45 4.87
CA ALA A 74 7.85 8.13 5.18
C ALA A 74 8.29 6.75 4.62
N GLY A 75 7.34 5.83 4.44
CA GLY A 75 7.59 4.44 4.08
C GLY A 75 7.42 4.11 2.60
N LEU A 76 6.76 4.97 1.82
CA LEU A 76 6.46 4.80 0.40
C LEU A 76 7.39 5.68 -0.45
N PHE A 77 8.18 5.07 -1.34
CA PHE A 77 9.11 5.84 -2.15
C PHE A 77 8.42 6.33 -3.43
N GLY A 78 8.33 7.66 -3.59
CA GLY A 78 7.70 8.27 -4.77
C GLY A 78 6.18 8.08 -4.83
N ALA A 79 5.56 7.72 -3.71
CA ALA A 79 4.12 7.69 -3.54
C ALA A 79 3.73 8.42 -2.25
N HIS A 80 2.50 8.92 -2.20
CA HIS A 80 1.96 9.64 -1.05
C HIS A 80 0.57 9.13 -0.69
N ALA A 81 0.20 9.27 0.58
CA ALA A 81 -1.08 8.83 1.10
C ALA A 81 -2.18 9.85 0.75
N VAL A 82 -3.29 9.35 0.18
CA VAL A 82 -4.49 10.13 -0.13
C VAL A 82 -5.68 9.53 0.59
N ARG A 83 -6.51 10.36 1.21
CA ARG A 83 -7.74 9.89 1.84
C ARG A 83 -8.74 9.47 0.75
N SER A 84 -9.39 8.34 0.94
CA SER A 84 -10.51 7.87 0.13
C SER A 84 -11.70 7.52 1.02
N ASP A 85 -12.88 7.86 0.55
CA ASP A 85 -14.12 7.57 1.25
C ASP A 85 -14.70 6.22 0.79
N ALA A 86 -15.38 5.55 1.72
CA ALA A 86 -16.12 4.33 1.39
C ALA A 86 -17.33 4.67 0.52
N VAL A 87 -17.51 3.91 -0.57
CA VAL A 87 -18.63 4.07 -1.49
C VAL A 87 -19.62 2.94 -1.23
N GLY A 88 -20.85 3.27 -0.84
CA GLY A 88 -21.86 2.28 -0.48
C GLY A 88 -21.51 1.47 0.79
N GLY A 89 -20.72 2.05 1.70
CA GLY A 89 -20.31 1.38 2.94
C GLY A 89 -19.24 0.30 2.75
N VAL A 90 -18.49 0.36 1.64
CA VAL A 90 -17.35 -0.52 1.36
C VAL A 90 -16.17 0.31 0.85
N CYS A 91 -14.97 -0.04 1.28
CA CYS A 91 -13.75 0.61 0.77
C CYS A 91 -13.47 0.19 -0.69
N PRO A 92 -13.14 1.15 -1.56
CA PRO A 92 -12.94 0.88 -2.99
C PRO A 92 -11.80 -0.13 -3.22
N ALA A 93 -12.01 -1.07 -4.14
CA ALA A 93 -10.95 -1.99 -4.58
C ALA A 93 -9.88 -1.24 -5.38
N LEU A 94 -8.69 -1.85 -5.51
CA LEU A 94 -7.61 -1.28 -6.29
C LEU A 94 -8.07 -1.06 -7.74
N SER A 95 -8.05 0.20 -8.19
CA SER A 95 -8.51 0.59 -9.51
C SER A 95 -7.34 0.87 -10.45
N PRO A 96 -7.34 0.38 -11.69
CA PRO A 96 -6.31 0.70 -12.67
C PRO A 96 -6.36 2.16 -13.14
N THR A 97 -7.45 2.89 -12.85
CA THR A 97 -7.63 4.30 -13.21
C THR A 97 -6.94 5.28 -12.26
N TRP A 98 -6.52 4.82 -11.07
CA TRP A 98 -5.82 5.65 -10.11
C TRP A 98 -4.42 6.03 -10.62
N PRO A 99 -3.95 7.25 -10.33
CA PRO A 99 -2.63 7.69 -10.75
C PRO A 99 -1.53 6.90 -10.02
N VAL A 100 -0.39 6.76 -10.70
CA VAL A 100 0.82 6.19 -10.10
C VAL A 100 1.42 7.23 -9.16
N GLY A 101 1.82 6.81 -7.97
CA GLY A 101 2.31 7.69 -6.90
C GLY A 101 1.23 8.09 -5.88
N GLU A 102 0.01 7.55 -5.99
CA GLU A 102 -1.05 7.75 -4.99
C GLU A 102 -1.42 6.42 -4.34
N VAL A 103 -1.49 6.44 -3.00
CA VAL A 103 -1.98 5.34 -2.18
C VAL A 103 -3.19 5.80 -1.39
N HIS A 104 -4.34 5.24 -1.73
CA HIS A 104 -5.62 5.54 -1.12
C HIS A 104 -5.80 4.77 0.17
N VAL A 105 -6.06 5.52 1.25
CA VAL A 105 -6.44 4.99 2.55
C VAL A 105 -7.95 5.12 2.71
N CYS A 106 -8.61 4.03 3.06
CA CYS A 106 -10.02 4.03 3.42
C CYS A 106 -10.21 3.30 4.75
N SER A 107 -11.11 3.80 5.58
CA SER A 107 -11.59 3.09 6.76
C SER A 107 -13.10 3.11 6.81
N GLN A 108 -13.71 1.96 7.06
CA GLN A 108 -15.16 1.81 7.11
C GLN A 108 -15.56 0.98 8.33
N TYR A 109 -16.54 1.48 9.07
CA TYR A 109 -17.20 0.71 10.12
C TYR A 109 -18.48 0.05 9.60
N ASN A 110 -18.59 -1.24 9.81
CA ASN A 110 -19.81 -1.99 9.56
C ASN A 110 -20.51 -2.30 10.89
N ALA A 111 -21.61 -1.59 11.15
CA ALA A 111 -22.40 -1.76 12.36
C ALA A 111 -23.13 -3.12 12.43
N ALA A 112 -23.42 -3.75 11.30
CA ALA A 112 -24.10 -5.05 11.28
C ALA A 112 -23.20 -6.19 11.76
N THR A 113 -21.90 -6.10 11.48
CA THR A 113 -20.89 -7.09 11.87
C THR A 113 -20.04 -6.65 13.07
N GLY A 114 -20.17 -5.39 13.49
CA GLY A 114 -19.32 -4.81 14.53
C GLY A 114 -17.85 -4.79 14.15
N THR A 115 -17.53 -4.62 12.86
CA THR A 115 -16.15 -4.64 12.36
C THR A 115 -15.72 -3.30 11.80
N VAL A 116 -14.46 -2.95 11.97
CA VAL A 116 -13.81 -1.88 11.23
C VAL A 116 -12.88 -2.51 10.20
N THR A 117 -13.00 -2.05 8.96
CA THR A 117 -12.08 -2.39 7.87
C THR A 117 -11.23 -1.17 7.57
N VAL A 118 -9.92 -1.36 7.51
CA VAL A 118 -8.97 -0.36 7.02
C VAL A 118 -8.26 -0.94 5.81
N SER A 119 -8.21 -0.19 4.72
CA SER A 119 -7.54 -0.60 3.49
C SER A 119 -6.59 0.46 3.01
N VAL A 120 -5.42 0.03 2.55
CA VAL A 120 -4.37 0.85 1.95
C VAL A 120 -4.10 0.29 0.57
N ARG A 121 -4.51 1.02 -0.47
CA ARG A 121 -4.52 0.54 -1.85
C ARG A 121 -4.00 1.60 -2.81
N GLY A 122 -3.12 1.25 -3.74
CA GLY A 122 -2.64 2.21 -4.73
C GLY A 122 -1.55 1.67 -5.64
N TRP A 123 -0.90 2.59 -6.34
CA TRP A 123 0.16 2.29 -7.29
C TRP A 123 1.43 3.01 -6.88
N VAL A 124 2.47 2.25 -6.54
CA VAL A 124 3.81 2.80 -6.24
C VAL A 124 4.70 2.72 -7.48
N PRO A 125 5.62 3.67 -7.71
CA PRO A 125 6.49 3.64 -8.88
C PRO A 125 7.47 2.45 -8.85
N ALA A 126 7.78 1.90 -10.03
CA ALA A 126 8.75 0.82 -10.22
C ALA A 126 10.04 1.36 -10.83
N LEU A 127 11.17 0.75 -10.48
CA LEU A 127 12.51 1.08 -10.99
C LEU A 127 12.88 0.29 -12.25
N VAL A 128 12.22 -0.84 -12.48
CA VAL A 128 12.54 -1.82 -13.50
C VAL A 128 11.46 -1.78 -14.60
N PRO A 129 11.83 -1.91 -15.88
CA PRO A 129 10.88 -1.91 -16.98
C PRO A 129 9.76 -2.96 -16.83
N PRO A 130 8.56 -2.69 -17.38
CA PRO A 130 7.50 -3.68 -17.43
C PRO A 130 8.00 -4.98 -18.08
N HIS A 131 7.50 -6.12 -17.59
CA HIS A 131 7.89 -7.48 -17.99
C HIS A 131 9.25 -7.98 -17.49
N PHE A 132 9.95 -7.22 -16.65
CA PHE A 132 11.18 -7.68 -16.00
C PHE A 132 11.00 -7.57 -14.46
N GLY A 133 10.78 -8.69 -13.77
CA GLY A 133 10.57 -8.73 -12.31
C GLY A 133 9.15 -9.10 -11.85
N ILE A 134 8.71 -8.56 -10.69
CA ILE A 134 7.44 -8.89 -10.00
C ILE A 134 6.26 -8.65 -10.95
N SER A 135 5.56 -9.73 -11.32
CA SER A 135 4.37 -9.68 -12.16
C SER A 135 3.16 -9.15 -11.37
N GLY A 136 2.45 -8.16 -11.93
CA GLY A 136 1.27 -7.53 -11.32
C GLY A 136 1.20 -6.01 -11.48
N GLY A 137 2.23 -5.39 -12.08
CA GLY A 137 2.32 -3.96 -12.30
C GLY A 137 1.68 -3.45 -13.60
N ARG A 138 1.13 -2.22 -13.56
CA ARG A 138 0.80 -1.41 -14.74
C ARG A 138 2.05 -0.61 -15.10
N ASP A 139 2.50 -0.62 -16.36
CA ASP A 139 3.68 0.11 -16.88
C ASP A 139 4.44 1.00 -15.88
N TRP A 140 5.54 0.48 -15.32
CA TRP A 140 6.39 1.14 -14.32
C TRP A 140 5.74 1.42 -12.95
N ALA A 141 4.72 0.64 -12.55
CA ALA A 141 4.10 0.74 -11.24
C ALA A 141 3.83 -0.63 -10.63
N LEU A 142 3.87 -0.72 -9.30
CA LEU A 142 3.53 -1.91 -8.52
C LEU A 142 2.23 -1.65 -7.75
N GLY A 143 1.33 -2.63 -7.78
CA GLY A 143 0.07 -2.54 -7.04
C GLY A 143 0.31 -2.84 -5.57
N LEU A 144 -0.06 -1.90 -4.70
CA LEU A 144 -0.18 -2.10 -3.27
C LEU A 144 -1.66 -2.36 -2.97
N ASP A 145 -2.00 -3.55 -2.45
CA ASP A 145 -3.36 -3.87 -2.00
C ASP A 145 -3.28 -4.58 -0.65
N LEU A 146 -3.48 -3.80 0.41
CA LEU A 146 -3.52 -4.27 1.78
C LEU A 146 -4.88 -3.90 2.37
N HIS A 147 -5.47 -4.84 3.10
CA HIS A 147 -6.67 -4.58 3.86
C HIS A 147 -6.63 -5.42 5.13
N GLU A 148 -7.07 -4.81 6.22
CA GLU A 148 -7.26 -5.48 7.49
C GLU A 148 -8.66 -5.24 8.03
N VAL A 149 -9.14 -6.22 8.78
CA VAL A 149 -10.46 -6.21 9.41
C VAL A 149 -10.27 -6.57 10.88
N ALA A 150 -10.77 -5.72 11.77
CA ALA A 150 -10.87 -6.04 13.19
C ALA A 150 -12.31 -5.96 13.67
N HIS A 151 -12.64 -6.84 14.62
CA HIS A 151 -13.86 -6.74 15.40
C HIS A 151 -13.67 -5.69 16.49
N VAL A 152 -14.69 -4.87 16.69
CA VAL A 152 -14.68 -3.93 17.81
C VAL A 152 -15.30 -4.61 19.02
N ALA A 153 -14.50 -4.78 20.06
CA ALA A 153 -14.95 -5.41 21.30
C ALA A 153 -15.71 -4.40 22.14
N THR A 154 -17.00 -4.61 22.34
CA THR A 154 -17.81 -3.87 23.32
C THR A 154 -17.76 -4.61 24.66
N PHE A 155 -17.17 -3.99 25.68
CA PHE A 155 -17.20 -4.54 27.03
C PHE A 155 -18.55 -4.19 27.69
N SER A 156 -19.38 -5.18 28.03
CA SER A 156 -20.57 -4.94 28.86
C SER A 156 -20.13 -4.63 30.29
N ALA A 157 -20.59 -3.50 30.83
CA ALA A 157 -20.43 -3.13 32.24
C ALA A 157 -21.33 -3.98 33.15
#